data_AF-A0A6J2Y024-F1
#
_entry.id   AF-A0A6J2Y024-F1
#
_cell.length_a   1.000
_cell.length_b   1.000
_cell.length_c   1.000
_cell.angle_alpha   90.00
_cell.angle_beta   90.00
_cell.angle_gamma   90.00
#
_symmetry.space_group_name_H-M   'P 1'
#
loop_
_entity.id
_entity.type
_entity.pdbx_description
1 polymer ?
#
loop_
_entity_poly.entity_id
_entity_poly.type
_entity_poly.pdbx_seq_one_letter_code
_entity_poly.pdbx_strand_id
1 'polypeptide(L)'
;MVKDDDKLLEEKEKLKRHILKMLKDNSQRSRIGKKRKMDNSDEPKTKRMRLKDTKEETTDDEASTSIEENIQKYGKNFYCPKITKKKSGLRPVYIDGSNVAYCHGENEKFSVKGIQICVDYFLNRGHEVKAFVPHYRLRKGESSDPALLQELVDSKLVITTPTLYIEEQQRSPYDDWYIVQAAAANEGIVVSRDNFNDIIRWNPNLKTVVEQRRLVPTFVGDMLIFPVDPHGNRKNNLDQFLKY
;
A
#
# COMPACT_ATOMS: atom_id res chain seq x y z
N MET A 1 -42.89 4.52 0.93
CA MET A 1 -41.50 4.54 0.47
C MET A 1 -40.64 5.69 1.04
N VAL A 2 -41.11 6.49 2.02
CA VAL A 2 -40.31 7.59 2.62
C VAL A 2 -39.79 7.27 4.03
N LYS A 3 -40.34 6.25 4.71
CA LYS A 3 -40.03 5.96 6.13
C LYS A 3 -38.74 5.16 6.36
N ASP A 4 -38.21 4.51 5.33
CA ASP A 4 -37.01 3.66 5.45
C ASP A 4 -35.71 4.45 5.27
N ASP A 5 -35.74 5.55 4.52
CA ASP A 5 -34.58 6.42 4.29
C ASP A 5 -34.23 7.25 5.55
N ASP A 6 -35.23 7.73 6.29
CA ASP A 6 -35.03 8.45 7.55
C ASP A 6 -34.42 7.55 8.64
N LYS A 7 -34.82 6.27 8.66
CA LYS A 7 -34.29 5.29 9.61
C LYS A 7 -32.84 4.94 9.30
N LEU A 8 -32.49 4.83 8.02
CA LEU A 8 -31.12 4.61 7.56
C LEU A 8 -30.22 5.82 7.86
N LEU A 9 -30.75 7.04 7.73
CA LEU A 9 -30.05 8.25 8.09
C LEU A 9 -29.79 8.34 9.61
N GLU A 10 -30.77 7.96 10.42
CA GLU A 10 -30.64 7.95 11.88
C GLU A 10 -29.63 6.89 12.36
N GLU A 11 -29.59 5.72 11.71
CA GLU A 11 -28.58 4.68 11.99
C GLU A 11 -27.16 5.13 11.63
N LYS A 12 -26.99 5.83 10.49
CA LYS A 12 -25.71 6.42 10.10
C LYS A 12 -25.23 7.47 11.12
N GLU A 13 -26.13 8.31 11.60
CA GLU A 13 -25.82 9.32 12.62
C GLU A 13 -25.48 8.72 14.00
N LYS A 14 -26.11 7.58 14.36
CA LYS A 14 -25.74 6.84 15.57
C LYS A 14 -24.36 6.20 15.45
N LEU A 15 -24.04 5.62 14.28
CA LEU A 15 -22.74 5.02 14.02
C LEU A 15 -21.61 6.06 14.01
N LYS A 16 -21.84 7.23 13.38
CA LYS A 16 -20.89 8.35 13.35
C LYS A 16 -20.54 8.82 14.76
N ARG A 17 -21.56 8.98 15.63
CA ARG A 17 -21.36 9.36 17.05
C ARG A 17 -20.57 8.31 17.84
N HIS A 18 -20.80 7.02 17.59
CA HIS A 18 -20.08 5.95 18.27
C HIS A 18 -18.60 5.91 17.91
N ILE A 19 -18.28 6.05 16.62
CA ILE A 19 -16.89 6.09 16.12
C ILE A 19 -16.13 7.29 16.71
N LEU A 20 -16.76 8.46 16.73
CA LEU A 20 -16.14 9.68 17.28
C LEU A 20 -15.83 9.55 18.78
N LYS A 21 -16.69 8.85 19.53
CA LYS A 21 -16.45 8.56 20.95
C LYS A 21 -15.24 7.64 21.14
N MET A 22 -15.14 6.57 20.35
CA MET A 22 -13.99 5.65 20.43
C MET A 22 -12.65 6.34 20.11
N LEU A 23 -12.64 7.26 19.14
CA LEU A 23 -11.43 8.02 18.79
C LEU A 23 -10.98 8.96 19.90
N LYS A 24 -11.93 9.62 20.59
CA LYS A 24 -11.63 10.49 21.74
C LYS A 24 -11.07 9.70 22.93
N ASP A 25 -11.62 8.52 23.19
CA ASP A 25 -11.16 7.65 24.29
C ASP A 25 -9.72 7.11 24.04
N ASN A 26 -9.38 6.80 22.77
CA ASN A 26 -8.02 6.40 22.40
C ASN A 26 -7.00 7.56 22.48
N SER A 27 -7.40 8.78 22.13
CA SER A 27 -6.55 9.97 22.26
C SER A 27 -6.18 10.24 23.73
N GLN A 28 -7.13 10.08 24.66
CA GLN A 28 -6.89 10.25 26.10
C GLN A 28 -5.96 9.16 26.66
N ARG A 29 -6.09 7.90 26.22
CA ARG A 29 -5.20 6.80 26.64
C ARG A 29 -3.74 7.02 26.21
N SER A 30 -3.51 7.64 25.05
CA SER A 30 -2.16 7.95 24.56
C SER A 30 -1.43 9.03 25.39
N ARG A 31 -2.18 9.91 26.06
CA ARG A 31 -1.62 11.02 26.87
C ARG A 31 -1.20 10.58 28.27
N ILE A 32 -1.85 9.55 28.83
CA ILE A 32 -1.56 9.04 30.18
C ILE A 32 -0.23 8.25 30.20
N GLY A 33 0.17 7.64 29.09
CA GLY A 33 1.39 6.81 29.01
C GLY A 33 2.74 7.56 28.99
N LYS A 34 2.76 8.90 28.96
CA LYS A 34 4.02 9.69 28.81
C LYS A 34 4.54 10.39 30.06
N LYS A 35 3.90 10.23 31.23
CA LYS A 35 4.43 10.75 32.51
C LYS A 35 4.98 9.61 33.37
N ARG A 36 6.24 9.21 33.16
CA ARG A 36 7.09 8.56 34.16
C ARG A 36 8.54 8.45 33.66
N LYS A 37 9.38 9.40 34.08
CA LYS A 37 10.76 9.26 34.57
C LYS A 37 11.56 10.56 34.37
N MET A 38 11.96 11.17 35.48
CA MET A 38 13.16 12.00 35.59
C MET A 38 13.60 11.95 37.06
N ASP A 39 14.86 11.58 37.28
CA ASP A 39 15.69 12.25 38.28
C ASP A 39 17.19 12.07 37.97
N ASN A 40 17.93 13.13 38.34
CA ASN A 40 19.37 13.32 38.49
C ASN A 40 20.28 13.73 37.31
N SER A 41 20.52 15.06 37.28
CA SER A 41 21.80 15.80 37.37
C SER A 41 22.97 15.50 36.41
N ASP A 42 23.25 16.46 35.50
CA ASP A 42 24.44 17.34 35.54
C ASP A 42 24.56 18.17 34.24
N GLU A 43 24.82 19.49 34.37
CA GLU A 43 24.99 20.47 33.27
C GLU A 43 26.42 20.39 32.65
N PRO A 44 26.69 20.81 31.38
CA PRO A 44 26.69 22.25 31.08
C PRO A 44 26.25 22.70 29.66
N LYS A 45 25.83 23.97 29.67
CA LYS A 45 25.40 24.93 28.64
C LYS A 45 26.11 24.87 27.27
N THR A 46 25.33 24.64 26.21
CA THR A 46 25.62 25.10 24.84
C THR A 46 24.42 25.83 24.23
N LYS A 47 24.66 27.02 23.65
CA LYS A 47 23.66 27.90 23.00
C LYS A 47 22.82 27.12 21.98
N ARG A 48 21.53 26.94 22.28
CA ARG A 48 20.55 26.34 21.36
C ARG A 48 19.85 27.47 20.60
N MET A 49 20.06 27.53 19.28
CA MET A 49 19.25 28.33 18.38
C MET A 49 17.77 27.93 18.54
N ARG A 50 16.88 28.93 18.66
CA ARG A 50 15.43 28.72 18.70
C ARG A 50 14.96 28.10 17.38
N LEU A 51 14.66 26.80 17.38
CA LEU A 51 13.70 26.25 16.43
C LEU A 51 12.29 26.64 16.90
N LYS A 52 11.54 27.30 16.02
CA LYS A 52 10.11 27.53 16.20
C LYS A 52 9.42 26.18 16.03
N ASP A 53 8.90 25.62 17.12
CA ASP A 53 7.95 24.51 17.06
C ASP A 53 6.60 25.04 16.54
N THR A 54 6.39 25.00 15.23
CA THR A 54 5.03 25.05 14.67
C THR A 54 4.38 23.70 14.88
N LYS A 55 3.61 23.56 15.97
CA LYS A 55 2.58 22.53 16.06
C LYS A 55 1.47 22.92 15.08
N GLU A 56 1.40 22.23 13.95
CA GLU A 56 0.17 22.20 13.15
C GLU A 56 -0.89 21.44 13.96
N GLU A 57 -1.78 22.18 14.61
CA GLU A 57 -3.05 21.63 15.09
C GLU A 57 -3.99 21.50 13.89
N THR A 58 -4.09 20.30 13.34
CA THR A 58 -5.12 19.96 12.36
C THR A 58 -6.48 19.95 13.08
N THR A 59 -7.42 20.75 12.62
CA THR A 59 -8.77 20.85 13.21
C THR A 59 -9.59 19.59 12.91
N ASP A 60 -10.54 19.25 13.79
CA ASP A 60 -11.37 18.04 13.67
C ASP A 60 -12.19 17.98 12.35
N ASP A 61 -12.44 19.14 11.73
CA ASP A 61 -13.19 19.27 10.47
C ASP A 61 -12.34 18.88 9.23
N GLU A 62 -11.07 19.27 9.17
CA GLU A 62 -10.15 18.89 8.07
C GLU A 62 -9.84 17.38 8.07
N ALA A 63 -9.70 16.79 9.26
CA ALA A 63 -9.51 15.35 9.40
C ALA A 63 -10.74 14.58 8.89
N SER A 64 -11.95 15.08 9.17
CA SER A 64 -13.21 14.45 8.75
C SER A 64 -13.41 14.51 7.23
N THR A 65 -13.12 15.65 6.60
CA THR A 65 -13.17 15.80 5.13
C THR A 65 -12.15 14.89 4.44
N SER A 66 -10.92 14.80 4.95
CA SER A 66 -9.90 13.92 4.38
C SER A 66 -10.31 12.44 4.40
N ILE A 67 -11.02 11.99 5.44
CA ILE A 67 -11.49 10.61 5.58
C ILE A 67 -12.57 10.29 4.54
N GLU A 68 -13.57 11.17 4.38
CA GLU A 68 -14.64 10.98 3.39
C GLU A 68 -14.07 10.99 1.95
N GLU A 69 -13.12 11.87 1.66
CA GLU A 69 -12.40 11.90 0.39
C GLU A 69 -11.62 10.60 0.14
N ASN A 70 -10.93 10.05 1.14
CA ASN A 70 -10.24 8.77 1.00
C ASN A 70 -11.19 7.61 0.75
N ILE A 71 -12.32 7.58 1.46
CA ILE A 71 -13.33 6.54 1.30
C ILE A 71 -13.86 6.57 -0.13
N GLN A 72 -14.13 7.77 -0.67
CA GLN A 72 -14.58 7.93 -2.04
C GLN A 72 -13.50 7.53 -3.04
N LYS A 73 -12.24 7.91 -2.79
CA LYS A 73 -11.13 7.71 -3.73
C LYS A 73 -10.62 6.28 -3.76
N TYR A 74 -10.41 5.66 -2.60
CA TYR A 74 -9.75 4.36 -2.48
C TYR A 74 -10.73 3.23 -2.14
N GLY A 75 -11.83 3.54 -1.48
CA GLY A 75 -12.84 2.58 -1.04
C GLY A 75 -13.02 2.56 0.48
N LYS A 76 -14.17 2.07 0.94
CA LYS A 76 -14.53 2.01 2.38
C LYS A 76 -13.62 1.07 3.20
N ASN A 77 -12.93 0.15 2.52
CA ASN A 77 -12.01 -0.81 3.14
C ASN A 77 -10.60 -0.24 3.35
N PHE A 78 -10.36 1.02 2.96
CA PHE A 78 -9.03 1.62 2.95
C PHE A 78 -8.91 2.76 3.96
N TYR A 79 -7.94 2.66 4.87
CA TYR A 79 -7.61 3.71 5.84
C TYR A 79 -6.14 4.11 5.70
N CYS A 80 -5.90 5.39 5.42
CA CYS A 80 -4.55 5.97 5.42
C CYS A 80 -4.52 7.15 6.40
N PRO A 81 -3.83 7.03 7.55
CA PRO A 81 -3.80 8.08 8.57
C PRO A 81 -2.98 9.31 8.15
N LYS A 82 -2.20 9.23 7.07
CA LYS A 82 -1.32 10.30 6.59
C LYS A 82 -1.50 10.45 5.08
N ILE A 83 -2.43 11.31 4.67
CA ILE A 83 -2.48 11.78 3.29
C ILE A 83 -1.65 13.04 3.19
N THR A 84 -0.93 13.13 2.08
CA THR A 84 -0.24 14.33 1.59
C THR A 84 0.93 14.86 2.42
N LYS A 85 2.14 14.46 2.02
CA LYS A 85 3.20 15.45 1.77
C LYS A 85 3.39 15.56 0.27
N LYS A 86 3.78 16.74 -0.22
CA LYS A 86 4.24 16.92 -1.61
C LYS A 86 5.36 15.90 -1.84
N LYS A 87 5.13 14.95 -2.74
CA LYS A 87 6.06 13.85 -2.96
C LYS A 87 7.13 14.28 -3.95
N SER A 88 8.35 13.84 -3.71
CA SER A 88 9.52 14.19 -4.54
C SER A 88 10.46 12.99 -4.58
N GLY A 89 11.29 12.91 -5.62
CA GLY A 89 12.18 11.79 -5.83
C GLY A 89 11.49 10.60 -6.48
N LEU A 90 11.88 9.40 -6.06
CA LEU A 90 11.43 8.13 -6.63
C LEU A 90 10.07 7.72 -6.11
N ARG A 91 9.19 7.22 -6.99
CA ARG A 91 7.92 6.61 -6.59
C ARG A 91 8.17 5.26 -5.92
N PRO A 92 7.41 4.88 -4.88
CA PRO A 92 7.41 3.52 -4.36
C PRO A 92 6.81 2.57 -5.41
N VAL A 93 7.31 1.33 -5.42
CA VAL A 93 6.91 0.30 -6.37
C VAL A 93 6.19 -0.82 -5.64
N TYR A 94 4.99 -1.13 -6.12
CA TYR A 94 4.13 -2.19 -5.63
C TYR A 94 4.07 -3.29 -6.69
N ILE A 95 4.63 -4.45 -6.37
CA ILE A 95 4.75 -5.57 -7.30
C ILE A 95 3.58 -6.53 -7.05
N ASP A 96 2.87 -6.88 -8.12
CA ASP A 96 2.00 -8.04 -8.14
C ASP A 96 2.87 -9.30 -8.18
N GLY A 97 3.12 -9.85 -6.99
CA GLY A 97 4.06 -10.96 -6.81
C GLY A 97 3.59 -12.22 -7.53
N SER A 98 2.28 -12.48 -7.56
CA SER A 98 1.71 -13.61 -8.30
C SER A 98 1.91 -13.46 -9.80
N ASN A 99 1.58 -12.29 -10.38
CA ASN A 99 1.75 -12.07 -11.82
C ASN A 99 3.23 -12.13 -12.24
N VAL A 100 4.12 -11.53 -11.46
CA VAL A 100 5.57 -11.57 -11.71
C VAL A 100 6.13 -12.99 -11.58
N ALA A 101 5.74 -13.72 -10.53
CA ALA A 101 6.19 -15.09 -10.30
C ALA A 101 5.79 -16.01 -11.47
N TYR A 102 4.54 -15.92 -11.93
CA TYR A 102 4.08 -16.68 -13.09
C TYR A 102 4.68 -16.17 -14.41
N CYS A 103 4.91 -14.87 -14.57
CA CYS A 103 5.59 -14.34 -15.75
C CYS A 103 7.00 -14.93 -15.92
N HIS A 104 7.80 -14.92 -14.85
CA HIS A 104 9.14 -15.54 -14.87
C HIS A 104 9.05 -17.07 -14.95
N GLY A 105 8.05 -17.68 -14.31
CA GLY A 105 7.85 -19.13 -14.34
C GLY A 105 7.19 -19.65 -15.62
N GLU A 106 7.19 -18.86 -16.71
CA GLU A 106 6.60 -19.22 -18.02
C GLU A 106 5.12 -19.64 -17.94
N ASN A 107 4.40 -19.10 -16.97
CA ASN A 107 3.03 -19.43 -16.57
C ASN A 107 2.84 -20.89 -16.09
N GLU A 108 3.90 -21.66 -15.90
CA GLU A 108 3.84 -23.05 -15.41
C GLU A 108 4.04 -23.15 -13.91
N LYS A 109 4.87 -22.27 -13.34
CA LYS A 109 5.24 -22.31 -11.92
C LYS A 109 5.24 -20.94 -11.27
N PHE A 110 5.01 -20.91 -9.95
CA PHE A 110 5.20 -19.71 -9.14
C PHE A 110 6.68 -19.52 -8.82
N SER A 111 7.38 -18.72 -9.64
CA SER A 111 8.82 -18.46 -9.49
C SER A 111 9.11 -17.40 -8.41
N VAL A 112 9.58 -17.83 -7.23
CA VAL A 112 9.99 -16.91 -6.15
C VAL A 112 11.23 -16.12 -6.58
N LYS A 113 12.13 -16.74 -7.34
CA LYS A 113 13.27 -16.07 -7.97
C LYS A 113 12.85 -14.91 -8.86
N GLY A 114 11.75 -15.05 -9.60
CA GLY A 114 11.20 -13.96 -10.42
C GLY A 114 10.78 -12.74 -9.59
N ILE A 115 10.21 -12.98 -8.41
CA ILE A 115 9.89 -11.90 -7.45
C ILE A 115 11.18 -11.25 -6.96
N GLN A 116 12.19 -12.03 -6.53
CA GLN A 116 13.49 -11.53 -6.08
C GLN A 116 14.15 -10.63 -7.14
N ILE A 117 14.23 -11.09 -8.40
CA ILE A 117 14.83 -10.32 -9.50
C ILE A 117 14.10 -8.97 -9.67
N CYS A 118 12.77 -8.98 -9.62
CA CYS A 118 11.98 -7.75 -9.75
C CYS A 118 12.19 -6.80 -8.57
N VAL A 119 12.24 -7.34 -7.35
CA VAL A 119 12.55 -6.58 -6.14
C VAL A 119 13.94 -5.95 -6.23
N ASP A 120 14.96 -6.74 -6.55
CA ASP A 120 16.35 -6.32 -6.64
C ASP A 120 16.54 -5.23 -7.71
N TYR A 121 15.85 -5.33 -8.85
CA TYR A 121 15.88 -4.31 -9.91
C TYR A 121 15.53 -2.91 -9.37
N PHE A 122 14.47 -2.80 -8.57
CA PHE A 122 14.02 -1.51 -8.03
C PHE A 122 14.81 -1.09 -6.79
N LEU A 123 15.20 -2.03 -5.93
CA LEU A 123 16.07 -1.75 -4.77
C LEU A 123 17.42 -1.18 -5.21
N ASN A 124 18.06 -1.77 -6.23
CA ASN A 124 19.33 -1.30 -6.77
C ASN A 124 19.23 0.09 -7.41
N ARG A 125 18.01 0.53 -7.75
CA ARG A 125 17.71 1.88 -8.25
C ARG A 125 17.29 2.86 -7.15
N GLY A 126 17.26 2.42 -5.89
CA GLY A 126 16.95 3.24 -4.71
C GLY A 126 15.47 3.41 -4.40
N HIS A 127 14.59 2.61 -5.01
CA HIS A 127 13.15 2.69 -4.73
C HIS A 127 12.78 2.00 -3.42
N GLU A 128 11.73 2.50 -2.77
CA GLU A 128 10.96 1.67 -1.83
C GLU A 128 10.15 0.64 -2.63
N VAL A 129 10.23 -0.63 -2.24
CA VAL A 129 9.59 -1.73 -2.96
C VAL A 129 8.81 -2.62 -2.00
N LYS A 130 7.61 -3.02 -2.40
CA LYS A 130 6.80 -4.06 -1.74
C LYS A 130 6.15 -4.95 -2.79
N ALA A 131 6.39 -6.26 -2.71
CA ALA A 131 5.63 -7.25 -3.48
C ALA A 131 4.48 -7.78 -2.64
N PHE A 132 3.32 -8.05 -3.25
CA PHE A 132 2.20 -8.70 -2.58
C PHE A 132 2.04 -10.13 -3.07
N VAL A 133 1.88 -11.06 -2.14
CA VAL A 133 1.73 -12.49 -2.40
C VAL A 133 0.68 -13.07 -1.45
N PRO A 134 -0.25 -13.92 -1.89
CA PRO A 134 -1.18 -14.55 -0.96
C PRO A 134 -0.49 -15.51 -0.01
N HIS A 135 -0.85 -15.43 1.28
CA HIS A 135 -0.16 -16.11 2.37
C HIS A 135 0.01 -17.63 2.15
N TYR A 136 -0.95 -18.30 1.51
CA TYR A 136 -0.84 -19.74 1.23
C TYR A 136 0.42 -20.12 0.41
N ARG A 137 1.02 -19.18 -0.34
CA ARG A 137 2.24 -19.41 -1.13
C ARG A 137 3.47 -19.73 -0.30
N LEU A 138 3.44 -19.44 1.00
CA LEU A 138 4.49 -19.85 1.96
C LEU A 138 4.43 -21.34 2.29
N ARG A 139 3.32 -22.03 2.01
CA ARG A 139 3.23 -23.48 2.26
C ARG A 139 4.11 -24.26 1.29
N LYS A 140 4.61 -25.40 1.76
CA LYS A 140 5.40 -26.32 0.94
C LYS A 140 4.63 -26.74 -0.32
N GLY A 141 5.26 -26.60 -1.49
CA GLY A 141 4.67 -26.99 -2.78
C GLY A 141 3.83 -25.91 -3.46
N GLU A 142 3.51 -24.80 -2.77
CA GLU A 142 2.72 -23.70 -3.34
C GLU A 142 3.58 -22.67 -4.08
N SER A 143 4.90 -22.74 -3.91
CA SER A 143 5.88 -21.91 -4.59
C SER A 143 7.16 -22.70 -4.86
N SER A 144 7.97 -22.23 -5.82
CA SER A 144 9.23 -22.87 -6.21
C SER A 144 10.29 -22.88 -5.10
N ASP A 145 10.28 -21.86 -4.24
CA ASP A 145 11.21 -21.74 -3.11
C ASP A 145 10.52 -21.07 -1.91
N PRO A 146 9.81 -21.85 -1.08
CA PRO A 146 9.11 -21.30 0.09
C PRO A 146 10.05 -20.67 1.13
N ALA A 147 11.31 -21.13 1.22
CA ALA A 147 12.28 -20.60 2.17
C ALA A 147 12.72 -19.20 1.76
N LEU A 148 13.09 -19.01 0.48
CA LEU A 148 13.40 -17.69 -0.07
C LEU A 148 12.20 -16.72 0.05
N LEU A 149 10.98 -17.22 -0.20
CA LEU A 149 9.79 -16.39 -0.06
C LEU A 149 9.60 -15.93 1.39
N GLN A 150 9.88 -16.79 2.37
CA GLN A 150 9.84 -16.43 3.78
C GLN A 150 10.91 -15.39 4.13
N GLU A 151 12.14 -15.52 3.62
CA GLU A 151 13.20 -14.52 3.82
C GLU A 151 12.82 -13.14 3.28
N LEU A 152 12.15 -13.09 2.12
CA LEU A 152 11.62 -11.86 1.54
C LEU A 152 10.51 -11.23 2.39
N VAL A 153 9.66 -12.05 3.02
CA VAL A 153 8.63 -11.61 3.96
C VAL A 153 9.27 -11.06 5.24
N ASP A 154 10.24 -11.77 5.81
CA ASP A 154 10.94 -11.37 7.04
C ASP A 154 11.72 -10.07 6.84
N SER A 155 12.27 -9.88 5.64
CA SER A 155 12.92 -8.63 5.19
C SER A 155 11.94 -7.50 4.86
N LYS A 156 10.63 -7.75 5.00
CA LYS A 156 9.54 -6.82 4.68
C LYS A 156 9.50 -6.38 3.21
N LEU A 157 10.14 -7.12 2.31
CA LEU A 157 10.12 -6.86 0.87
C LEU A 157 8.88 -7.47 0.22
N VAL A 158 8.37 -8.57 0.77
CA VAL A 158 7.07 -9.16 0.43
C VAL A 158 6.09 -8.92 1.58
N ILE A 159 4.86 -8.55 1.24
CA ILE A 159 3.71 -8.48 2.13
C ILE A 159 2.78 -9.63 1.77
N THR A 160 2.41 -10.44 2.76
CA THR A 160 1.41 -11.48 2.54
C THR A 160 0.00 -10.91 2.59
N THR A 161 -0.80 -11.14 1.57
CA THR A 161 -2.25 -10.90 1.64
C THR A 161 -2.94 -12.07 2.35
N PRO A 162 -4.11 -11.83 2.98
CA PRO A 162 -4.78 -12.87 3.77
C PRO A 162 -5.07 -14.14 2.98
N THR A 163 -5.08 -15.27 3.66
CA THR A 163 -5.68 -16.51 3.17
C THR A 163 -6.51 -17.09 4.30
N LEU A 164 -7.77 -17.39 4.02
CA LEU A 164 -8.75 -17.89 4.97
C LEU A 164 -8.98 -19.38 4.74
N TYR A 165 -9.33 -20.09 5.81
CA TYR A 165 -9.81 -21.47 5.75
C TYR A 165 -11.20 -21.51 6.40
N ILE A 166 -12.23 -21.71 5.58
CA ILE A 166 -13.63 -21.77 6.02
C ILE A 166 -14.15 -23.13 5.58
N GLU A 167 -14.62 -23.94 6.53
CA GLU A 167 -15.08 -25.31 6.25
C GLU A 167 -14.02 -26.13 5.49
N GLU A 168 -12.76 -26.03 5.92
CA GLU A 168 -11.59 -26.67 5.29
C GLU A 168 -11.28 -26.20 3.86
N GLN A 169 -12.08 -25.29 3.29
CA GLN A 169 -11.83 -24.69 1.99
C GLN A 169 -10.96 -23.45 2.11
N GLN A 170 -9.88 -23.42 1.33
CA GLN A 170 -9.03 -22.24 1.19
C GLN A 170 -9.77 -21.15 0.39
N ARG A 171 -9.82 -19.94 0.95
CA ARG A 171 -10.33 -18.74 0.28
C ARG A 171 -9.31 -17.62 0.40
N SER A 172 -8.82 -17.11 -0.72
CA SER A 172 -7.91 -15.97 -0.73
C SER A 172 -8.70 -14.75 -1.22
N PRO A 173 -8.86 -13.70 -0.39
CA PRO A 173 -9.34 -12.41 -0.85
C PRO A 173 -8.51 -11.92 -2.04
N TYR A 174 -9.10 -11.06 -2.87
CA TYR A 174 -8.48 -10.66 -4.13
C TYR A 174 -7.28 -9.72 -3.90
N ASP A 175 -6.09 -10.20 -4.25
CA ASP A 175 -4.82 -9.55 -3.92
C ASP A 175 -4.63 -8.21 -4.66
N ASP A 176 -5.18 -8.10 -5.87
CA ASP A 176 -5.11 -6.91 -6.74
C ASP A 176 -5.61 -5.65 -6.05
N TRP A 177 -6.66 -5.76 -5.22
CA TRP A 177 -7.18 -4.63 -4.46
C TRP A 177 -6.12 -4.03 -3.54
N TYR A 178 -5.38 -4.87 -2.82
CA TYR A 178 -4.33 -4.42 -1.91
C TYR A 178 -3.22 -3.70 -2.66
N ILE A 179 -2.81 -4.26 -3.81
CA ILE A 179 -1.74 -3.72 -4.66
C ILE A 179 -2.15 -2.35 -5.23
N VAL A 180 -3.30 -2.28 -5.90
CA VAL A 180 -3.75 -1.07 -6.58
C VAL A 180 -4.10 0.03 -5.58
N GLN A 181 -4.75 -0.29 -4.45
CA GLN A 181 -5.05 0.70 -3.41
C GLN A 181 -3.79 1.25 -2.75
N ALA A 182 -2.81 0.40 -2.45
CA ALA A 182 -1.53 0.84 -1.89
C ALA A 182 -0.79 1.79 -2.84
N ALA A 183 -0.73 1.45 -4.13
CA ALA A 183 -0.17 2.31 -5.16
C ALA A 183 -0.97 3.62 -5.34
N ALA A 184 -2.29 3.58 -5.23
CA ALA A 184 -3.15 4.75 -5.34
C ALA A 184 -2.89 5.75 -4.21
N ALA A 185 -2.86 5.27 -2.97
CA ALA A 185 -2.61 6.10 -1.78
C ALA A 185 -1.21 6.67 -1.74
N ASN A 186 -0.24 5.90 -2.25
CA ASN A 186 1.15 6.31 -2.24
C ASN A 186 1.61 7.03 -3.51
N GLU A 187 0.71 7.25 -4.47
CA GLU A 187 1.06 7.75 -5.80
C GLU A 187 2.23 6.93 -6.43
N GLY A 188 2.28 5.63 -6.08
CA GLY A 188 3.32 4.68 -6.49
C GLY A 188 3.06 4.05 -7.86
N ILE A 189 3.86 3.06 -8.20
CA ILE A 189 3.78 2.32 -9.45
C ILE A 189 3.34 0.90 -9.17
N VAL A 190 2.53 0.32 -10.04
CA VAL A 190 2.18 -1.10 -10.01
C VAL A 190 2.99 -1.84 -11.05
N VAL A 191 3.66 -2.94 -10.68
CA VAL A 191 4.30 -3.85 -11.63
C VAL A 191 3.41 -5.07 -11.79
N SER A 192 2.75 -5.19 -12.95
CA SER A 192 1.91 -6.34 -13.31
C SER A 192 1.63 -6.34 -14.82
N ARG A 193 1.39 -7.53 -15.39
CA ARG A 193 0.81 -7.69 -16.74
C ARG A 193 -0.71 -7.63 -16.72
N ASP A 194 -1.36 -7.73 -15.56
CA ASP A 194 -2.82 -7.67 -15.47
C ASP A 194 -3.33 -6.27 -15.79
N ASN A 195 -4.44 -6.20 -16.54
CA ASN A 195 -5.11 -4.97 -16.91
C ASN A 195 -6.07 -4.47 -15.82
N PHE A 196 -6.37 -5.24 -14.77
CA PHE A 196 -7.19 -4.85 -13.62
C PHE A 196 -8.55 -4.21 -14.03
N ASN A 197 -9.14 -4.71 -15.13
CA ASN A 197 -10.36 -4.14 -15.72
C ASN A 197 -11.56 -4.21 -14.76
N ASP A 198 -11.62 -5.28 -13.96
CA ASP A 198 -12.59 -5.49 -12.90
C ASP A 198 -12.42 -4.48 -11.75
N ILE A 199 -11.20 -4.19 -11.32
CA ILE A 199 -10.89 -3.15 -10.33
C ILE A 199 -11.36 -1.79 -10.83
N ILE A 200 -11.09 -1.43 -12.09
CA ILE A 200 -11.56 -0.17 -12.68
C ILE A 200 -13.09 -0.13 -12.72
N ARG A 201 -13.74 -1.24 -13.09
CA ARG A 201 -15.20 -1.33 -13.12
C ARG A 201 -15.81 -1.12 -11.73
N TRP A 202 -15.18 -1.63 -10.68
CA TRP A 202 -15.65 -1.50 -9.31
C TRP A 202 -15.30 -0.16 -8.66
N ASN A 203 -14.12 0.38 -8.93
CA ASN A 203 -13.70 1.70 -8.47
C ASN A 203 -12.98 2.48 -9.59
N PRO A 204 -13.71 3.31 -10.36
CA PRO A 204 -13.14 4.11 -11.44
C PRO A 204 -12.06 5.10 -11.00
N ASN A 205 -12.00 5.48 -9.71
CA ASN A 205 -10.97 6.38 -9.19
C ASN A 205 -9.57 5.75 -9.22
N LEU A 206 -9.47 4.42 -9.31
CA LEU A 206 -8.21 3.68 -9.40
C LEU A 206 -7.65 3.60 -10.84
N LYS A 207 -8.44 4.03 -11.85
CA LYS A 207 -8.06 4.00 -13.27
C LYS A 207 -6.70 4.63 -13.55
N THR A 208 -6.39 5.74 -12.88
CA THR A 208 -5.09 6.43 -13.03
C THR A 208 -3.90 5.55 -12.64
N VAL A 209 -4.04 4.69 -11.62
CA VAL A 209 -2.97 3.74 -11.25
C VAL A 209 -2.75 2.75 -12.39
N VAL A 210 -3.84 2.17 -12.88
CA VAL A 210 -3.83 1.07 -13.84
C VAL A 210 -3.38 1.51 -15.24
N GLU A 211 -3.83 2.67 -15.69
CA GLU A 211 -3.55 3.14 -17.05
C GLU A 211 -2.27 3.97 -17.16
N GLN A 212 -1.89 4.70 -16.11
CA GLN A 212 -0.80 5.69 -16.18
C GLN A 212 0.39 5.36 -15.28
N ARG A 213 0.25 4.39 -14.37
CA ARG A 213 1.29 4.01 -13.39
C ARG A 213 1.47 2.51 -13.28
N ARG A 214 1.00 1.74 -14.26
CA ARG A 214 1.28 0.31 -14.40
C ARG A 214 2.49 0.11 -15.30
N LEU A 215 3.43 -0.70 -14.85
CA LEU A 215 4.62 -1.08 -15.58
C LEU A 215 4.60 -2.58 -15.84
N VAL A 216 4.76 -2.95 -17.11
CA VAL A 216 4.61 -4.34 -17.57
C VAL A 216 5.99 -5.01 -17.65
N PRO A 217 6.27 -6.05 -16.86
CA PRO A 217 7.55 -6.76 -16.90
C PRO A 217 7.59 -7.74 -18.09
N THR A 218 8.78 -7.90 -18.66
CA THR A 218 9.09 -8.99 -19.60
C THR A 218 10.29 -9.77 -19.07
N PHE A 219 10.22 -11.09 -19.08
CA PHE A 219 11.33 -11.96 -18.71
C PHE A 219 11.89 -12.70 -19.93
N VAL A 220 13.22 -12.73 -20.04
CA VAL A 220 13.97 -13.61 -20.95
C VAL A 220 14.91 -14.45 -20.09
N GLY A 221 14.45 -15.63 -19.66
CA GLY A 221 15.06 -16.35 -18.55
C GLY A 221 15.06 -15.48 -17.28
N ASP A 222 16.24 -15.32 -16.65
CA ASP A 222 16.40 -14.47 -15.47
C ASP A 222 16.54 -12.96 -15.81
N MET A 223 16.50 -12.58 -17.09
CA MET A 223 16.62 -11.18 -17.49
C MET A 223 15.26 -10.48 -17.39
N LEU A 224 15.12 -9.57 -16.43
CA LEU A 224 13.97 -8.68 -16.34
C LEU A 224 14.19 -7.45 -17.22
N ILE A 225 13.25 -7.21 -18.13
CA ILE A 225 13.26 -6.09 -19.06
C ILE A 225 11.97 -5.29 -18.88
N PHE A 226 12.13 -3.99 -18.71
CA PHE A 226 11.05 -3.01 -18.81
C PHE A 226 11.25 -2.16 -20.06
N PRO A 227 10.16 -1.70 -20.71
CA PRO A 227 10.25 -0.80 -21.85
C PRO A 227 10.89 0.53 -21.44
N VAL A 228 11.75 1.07 -22.32
CA VAL A 228 12.35 2.41 -22.13
C VAL A 228 11.28 3.50 -22.14
N ASP A 229 10.15 3.27 -22.84
CA ASP A 229 8.98 4.12 -22.93
C ASP A 229 7.71 3.38 -22.43
N PRO A 230 7.42 3.35 -21.11
CA PRO A 230 6.33 2.55 -20.52
C PRO A 230 4.94 2.70 -21.15
N HIS A 231 4.66 3.84 -21.78
CA HIS A 231 3.37 4.12 -22.45
C HIS A 231 3.45 4.11 -23.98
N GLY A 232 4.59 3.72 -24.59
CA GLY A 232 4.75 3.62 -26.05
C GLY A 232 4.61 4.92 -26.83
N ASN A 233 4.53 6.07 -26.15
CA ASN A 233 4.26 7.37 -26.77
C ASN A 233 5.47 8.32 -26.75
N ARG A 234 6.65 7.83 -26.31
CA ARG A 234 7.92 8.56 -26.19
C ARG A 234 7.89 9.84 -25.33
N LYS A 235 6.77 10.15 -24.67
CA LYS A 235 6.62 11.37 -23.87
C LYS A 235 7.40 11.28 -22.57
N ASN A 236 7.34 10.12 -21.92
CA ASN A 236 8.04 9.84 -20.68
C ASN A 236 8.89 8.58 -20.85
N ASN A 237 10.18 8.71 -20.56
CA ASN A 237 11.04 7.54 -20.44
C ASN A 237 10.85 6.83 -19.09
N LEU A 238 11.43 5.65 -18.94
CA LEU A 238 11.35 4.85 -17.72
C LEU A 238 11.82 5.62 -16.48
N ASP A 239 12.93 6.37 -16.56
CA ASP A 239 13.46 7.11 -15.42
C ASP A 239 12.54 8.25 -14.95
N GLN A 240 11.82 8.88 -15.89
CA GLN A 240 10.81 9.90 -15.60
C GLN A 240 9.54 9.26 -15.04
N PHE A 241 9.10 8.15 -15.62
CA PHE A 241 7.95 7.38 -15.15
C PHE A 241 8.12 6.94 -13.69
N LEU A 242 9.34 6.57 -13.31
CA LEU A 242 9.71 6.11 -11.98
C LEU A 242 9.79 7.22 -10.91
N LYS A 243 9.62 8.49 -11.28
CA LYS A 243 9.69 9.65 -10.38
C LYS A 243 8.34 10.33 -10.19
N TYR A 244 8.17 11.04 -9.08
CA TYR A 244 6.96 11.83 -8.80
C TYR A 244 6.74 12.92 -9.85
#